data_AF-A0AAV9WGC9-F1
#
_entry.id   AF-A0AAV9WGC9-F1
#
_cell.length_a   1.000
_cell.length_b   1.000
_cell.length_c   1.000
_cell.angle_alpha   90.00
_cell.angle_beta   90.00
_cell.angle_gamma   90.00
#
_symmetry.space_group_name_H-M   'P 1'
#
loop_
_entity.id
_entity.type
_entity.pdbx_description
1 polymer ?
#
loop_
_entity_poly.entity_id
_entity_poly.type
_entity_poly.pdbx_seq_one_letter_code
_entity_poly.pdbx_strand_id
1 'polypeptide(L)'
;MRTILAIAAYSLFVSEALACPEHIHHEEDRLRKRAEPGGNVTWAYEASYDWGRLSDSFELCQIGTQQSPIPLSLTQGLSLNHRPYFHYSDTYNASLHNWGYGPAVTLYHPKDDFSQLPHFTFEEESGMNETVYLTGWHVHAPADHSVAGDRSKAELHFVHVTSTGKPRAVIAFRIDPGNTNSPFFSHLPPLIRFKDTETRVPMENFNPILALAEVNFLNEFWTYKGSLTSPPCSEGIRWFVARNVLFVGVKQMQEILFNSIYSARQEQEVWLHQINI
;
A
#
# COMPACT_ATOMS: atom_id res chain seq x y z
N MET A 1 -54.27 13.17 -21.69
CA MET A 1 -53.11 12.26 -21.61
C MET A 1 -51.94 13.06 -21.04
N ARG A 2 -51.53 12.78 -19.80
CA ARG A 2 -50.36 13.41 -19.16
C ARG A 2 -49.15 12.50 -19.38
N THR A 3 -48.15 12.98 -20.09
CA THR A 3 -46.92 12.26 -20.36
C THR A 3 -46.01 12.39 -19.13
N ILE A 4 -45.71 11.26 -18.49
CA ILE A 4 -44.75 11.14 -17.39
C ILE A 4 -43.37 11.01 -18.02
N LEU A 5 -42.48 12.00 -17.81
CA LEU A 5 -41.05 11.83 -18.10
C LEU A 5 -40.43 11.02 -16.96
N ALA A 6 -40.00 9.80 -17.26
CA ALA A 6 -39.13 9.03 -16.38
C ALA A 6 -37.70 9.56 -16.52
N ILE A 7 -37.17 10.17 -15.45
CA ILE A 7 -35.76 10.52 -15.35
C ILE A 7 -35.05 9.24 -14.90
N ALA A 8 -34.36 8.59 -15.84
CA ALA A 8 -33.45 7.50 -15.52
C ALA A 8 -32.23 8.09 -14.79
N ALA A 9 -32.11 7.80 -13.50
CA ALA A 9 -30.90 8.08 -12.74
C ALA A 9 -29.79 7.14 -13.23
N TYR A 10 -28.90 7.66 -14.07
CA TYR A 10 -27.64 6.99 -14.37
C TYR A 10 -26.75 7.07 -13.12
N SER A 11 -26.60 5.95 -12.42
CA SER A 11 -25.55 5.76 -11.43
C SER A 11 -24.20 5.78 -12.15
N LEU A 12 -23.53 6.93 -12.13
CA LEU A 12 -22.14 7.03 -12.55
C LEU A 12 -21.28 6.29 -11.53
N PHE A 13 -20.90 5.06 -11.83
CA PHE A 13 -19.76 4.43 -11.17
C PHE A 13 -18.51 5.18 -11.62
N VAL A 14 -18.03 6.08 -10.77
CA VAL A 14 -16.70 6.69 -10.93
C VAL A 14 -15.70 5.56 -10.71
N SER A 15 -15.07 5.11 -11.79
CA SER A 15 -13.88 4.25 -11.72
C SER A 15 -12.78 5.10 -11.08
N GLU A 16 -12.55 4.95 -9.78
CA GLU A 16 -11.43 5.57 -9.08
C GLU A 16 -10.13 5.15 -9.77
N ALA A 17 -9.48 6.09 -10.46
CA ALA A 17 -8.17 5.84 -11.04
C ALA A 17 -7.14 5.82 -9.91
N LEU A 18 -6.78 4.64 -9.43
CA LEU A 18 -5.81 4.46 -8.35
C LEU A 18 -4.38 4.44 -8.91
N ALA A 19 -3.48 5.19 -8.26
CA ALA A 19 -2.09 5.41 -8.66
C ALA A 19 -1.07 4.44 -8.02
N CYS A 20 -1.50 3.61 -7.08
CA CYS A 20 -0.80 2.39 -6.64
C CYS A 20 -1.21 1.22 -7.54
N PRO A 21 -0.49 0.07 -7.55
CA PRO A 21 -1.02 -1.10 -8.24
C PRO A 21 -2.43 -1.39 -7.72
N GLU A 22 -3.42 -1.29 -8.60
CA GLU A 22 -4.68 -1.99 -8.43
C GLU A 22 -4.26 -3.45 -8.32
N HIS A 23 -4.22 -3.99 -7.11
CA HIS A 23 -3.90 -5.38 -6.83
C HIS A 23 -5.05 -6.30 -7.32
N ILE A 24 -5.56 -6.05 -8.52
CA ILE A 24 -6.69 -6.70 -9.16
C ILE A 24 -6.12 -7.66 -10.20
N HIS A 25 -6.11 -8.95 -9.87
CA HIS A 25 -5.84 -10.02 -10.84
C HIS A 25 -6.99 -11.02 -10.80
N HIS A 26 -7.94 -10.85 -11.72
CA HIS A 26 -8.85 -11.93 -12.12
C HIS A 26 -8.21 -12.69 -13.29
N GLU A 27 -8.54 -13.97 -13.45
CA GLU A 27 -7.87 -14.94 -14.34
C GLU A 27 -7.69 -14.52 -15.81
N GLU A 28 -8.33 -13.45 -16.26
CA GLU A 28 -8.01 -12.78 -17.52
C GLU A 28 -8.17 -11.27 -17.34
N ASP A 29 -7.07 -10.54 -17.16
CA ASP A 29 -7.05 -9.15 -17.62
C ASP A 29 -5.63 -8.67 -17.93
N ARG A 30 -5.47 -8.17 -19.17
CA ARG A 30 -4.28 -7.46 -19.63
C ARG A 30 -4.21 -6.13 -18.89
N LEU A 31 -3.02 -5.72 -18.51
CA LEU A 31 -2.73 -4.40 -17.94
C LEU A 31 -3.56 -3.31 -18.62
N ARG A 32 -4.41 -2.64 -17.84
CA ARG A 32 -4.76 -1.27 -18.16
C ARG A 32 -3.48 -0.46 -18.00
N LYS A 33 -2.94 0.00 -19.13
CA LYS A 33 -1.96 1.08 -19.12
C LYS A 33 -2.58 2.25 -18.34
N ARG A 34 -1.77 2.80 -17.44
CA ARG A 34 -1.66 4.21 -17.06
C ARG A 34 -2.73 5.10 -17.68
N ALA A 35 -3.54 5.73 -16.82
CA ALA A 35 -4.52 6.78 -17.11
C ALA A 35 -4.54 7.27 -18.57
N GLU A 36 -5.45 6.73 -19.36
CA GLU A 36 -6.10 7.46 -20.45
C GLU A 36 -7.59 7.13 -20.38
N PRO A 37 -8.39 7.96 -19.69
CA PRO A 37 -9.76 8.14 -20.13
C PRO A 37 -10.01 9.63 -20.30
N GLY A 38 -9.74 10.14 -21.50
CA GLY A 38 -10.18 11.48 -21.91
C GLY A 38 -9.39 12.63 -21.31
N GLY A 39 -8.08 12.71 -21.59
CA GLY A 39 -7.28 13.93 -21.40
C GLY A 39 -6.16 13.82 -20.36
N ASN A 40 -5.13 13.01 -20.65
CA ASN A 40 -3.71 13.21 -20.32
C ASN A 40 -3.33 13.93 -18.99
N VAL A 41 -3.86 13.48 -17.84
CA VAL A 41 -3.34 13.92 -16.52
C VAL A 41 -2.20 13.00 -16.10
N THR A 42 -0.97 13.43 -16.36
CA THR A 42 0.24 12.73 -15.93
C THR A 42 0.71 13.26 -14.57
N TRP A 43 0.88 12.38 -13.59
CA TRP A 43 1.49 12.69 -12.29
C TRP A 43 2.82 11.94 -12.12
N ALA A 44 3.68 12.44 -11.24
CA ALA A 44 4.96 11.84 -10.85
C ALA A 44 5.26 12.15 -9.37
N TYR A 45 6.05 11.29 -8.69
CA TYR A 45 6.37 11.46 -7.26
C TYR A 45 7.21 12.70 -6.96
N GLU A 46 8.08 13.10 -7.89
CA GLU A 46 8.89 14.32 -7.80
C GLU A 46 8.05 15.60 -7.75
N ALA A 47 6.82 15.55 -8.28
CA ALA A 47 5.86 16.64 -8.29
C ALA A 47 4.68 16.40 -7.33
N SER A 48 4.86 15.57 -6.28
CA SER A 48 3.76 15.23 -5.38
C SER A 48 3.10 16.41 -4.65
N TYR A 49 3.76 17.57 -4.60
CA TYR A 49 3.26 18.80 -4.00
C TYR A 49 2.10 19.46 -4.77
N ASP A 50 1.86 19.13 -6.05
CA ASP A 50 0.83 19.75 -6.88
C ASP A 50 -0.23 18.78 -7.43
N TRP A 51 -0.21 17.51 -7.03
CA TRP A 51 -1.13 16.48 -7.54
C TRP A 51 -2.60 16.88 -7.51
N GLY A 52 -3.07 17.51 -6.43
CA GLY A 52 -4.48 17.90 -6.32
C GLY A 52 -4.90 19.05 -7.24
N ARG A 53 -3.97 19.65 -7.98
CA ARG A 53 -4.24 20.66 -9.02
C ARG A 53 -4.26 20.07 -10.42
N LEU A 54 -3.87 18.80 -10.58
CA LEU A 54 -3.77 18.14 -11.87
C LEU A 54 -5.13 17.63 -12.37
N SER A 55 -6.04 17.30 -11.45
CA SER A 55 -7.40 16.86 -11.76
C SER A 55 -8.32 17.06 -10.55
N ASP A 56 -9.60 17.33 -10.79
CA ASP A 56 -10.63 17.38 -9.75
C ASP A 56 -10.72 16.06 -8.96
N SER A 57 -10.43 14.91 -9.61
CA SER A 57 -10.41 13.61 -8.91
C SER A 57 -9.28 13.46 -7.90
N PHE A 58 -8.27 14.35 -7.92
CA PHE A 58 -7.13 14.34 -7.01
C PHE A 58 -7.24 15.40 -5.91
N GLU A 59 -8.40 16.06 -5.78
CA GLU A 59 -8.62 17.17 -4.82
C GLU A 59 -8.10 16.85 -3.40
N LEU A 60 -8.37 15.63 -2.90
CA LEU A 60 -7.93 15.18 -1.58
C LEU A 60 -6.40 15.21 -1.39
N CYS A 61 -5.62 15.07 -2.47
CA CYS A 61 -4.16 15.21 -2.40
C CYS A 61 -3.71 16.61 -1.95
N GLN A 62 -4.56 17.64 -2.08
CA GLN A 62 -4.26 19.02 -1.71
C GLN A 62 -4.98 19.48 -0.44
N ILE A 63 -6.21 19.01 -0.20
CA ILE A 63 -7.07 19.52 0.88
C ILE A 63 -7.32 18.51 2.01
N GLY A 64 -6.86 17.27 1.86
CA GLY A 64 -7.03 16.23 2.86
C GLY A 64 -6.40 16.60 4.21
N THR A 65 -6.99 16.11 5.31
CA THR A 65 -6.58 16.40 6.69
C THR A 65 -5.92 15.22 7.40
N GLN A 66 -5.92 14.07 6.74
CA GLN A 66 -5.37 12.79 7.19
C GLN A 66 -4.57 12.18 6.03
N GLN A 67 -3.68 12.98 5.43
CA GLN A 67 -2.88 12.58 4.28
C GLN A 67 -1.61 11.84 4.72
N SER A 68 -1.25 10.79 3.99
CA SER A 68 -0.03 10.00 4.20
C SER A 68 1.02 10.28 3.11
N PRO A 69 2.32 10.09 3.38
CA PRO A 69 2.90 9.66 4.66
C PRO A 69 3.09 10.82 5.65
N ILE A 70 3.35 10.52 6.92
CA ILE A 70 3.66 11.51 7.97
C ILE A 70 4.99 11.21 8.66
N PRO A 71 5.69 12.22 9.23
CA PRO A 71 6.83 11.96 10.09
C PRO A 71 6.35 11.35 11.41
N LEU A 72 7.00 10.27 11.85
CA LEU A 72 6.71 9.60 13.11
C LEU A 72 7.72 9.99 14.18
N SER A 73 7.25 10.22 15.41
CA SER A 73 8.10 10.58 16.54
C SER A 73 8.32 9.41 17.48
N LEU A 74 9.54 9.31 18.04
CA LEU A 74 9.83 8.43 19.17
C LEU A 74 9.24 8.95 20.49
N THR A 75 8.99 10.26 20.61
CA THR A 75 8.51 10.88 21.86
C THR A 75 7.03 10.69 22.12
N GLN A 76 6.24 10.38 21.08
CA GLN A 76 4.81 10.08 21.18
C GLN A 76 4.54 8.64 21.64
N GLY A 77 5.59 7.85 21.89
CA GLY A 77 5.48 6.44 22.23
C GLY A 77 5.04 5.56 21.06
N LEU A 78 4.74 4.30 21.38
CA LEU A 78 4.23 3.29 20.45
C LEU A 78 2.77 2.98 20.77
N SER A 79 2.04 2.48 19.78
CA SER A 79 0.63 2.13 19.96
C SER A 79 0.45 0.97 20.93
N LEU A 80 -0.53 1.11 21.82
CA LEU A 80 -1.09 0.00 22.60
C LEU A 80 -2.50 -0.38 22.12
N ASN A 81 -3.11 0.45 21.27
CA ASN A 81 -4.44 0.29 20.69
C ASN A 81 -4.35 -0.35 19.31
N HIS A 82 -5.51 -0.78 18.77
CA HIS A 82 -5.63 -1.36 17.44
C HIS A 82 -4.66 -2.54 17.21
N ARG A 83 -4.34 -3.34 18.23
CA ARG A 83 -3.35 -4.41 18.11
C ARG A 83 -3.76 -5.39 17.00
N PRO A 84 -2.93 -5.58 15.95
CA PRO A 84 -3.27 -6.50 14.88
C PRO A 84 -3.14 -7.94 15.36
N TYR A 85 -4.15 -8.75 15.04
CA TYR A 85 -4.13 -10.20 15.22
C TYR A 85 -4.07 -10.87 13.85
N PHE A 86 -2.90 -11.43 13.51
CA PHE A 86 -2.61 -11.96 12.18
C PHE A 86 -3.13 -13.37 11.98
N HIS A 87 -3.85 -13.57 10.87
CA HIS A 87 -4.35 -14.84 10.36
C HIS A 87 -3.74 -15.13 8.98
N TYR A 88 -2.42 -15.19 8.96
CA TYR A 88 -1.67 -15.49 7.74
C TYR A 88 -1.28 -16.97 7.76
N SER A 89 -1.30 -17.59 6.58
CA SER A 89 -0.70 -18.90 6.32
C SER A 89 0.64 -18.72 5.57
N ASP A 90 1.36 -19.80 5.37
CA ASP A 90 2.68 -19.79 4.72
C ASP A 90 2.63 -19.97 3.20
N THR A 91 1.45 -20.25 2.64
CA THR A 91 1.31 -20.70 1.25
C THR A 91 0.13 -19.99 0.58
N TYR A 92 0.44 -19.10 -0.37
CA TYR A 92 -0.55 -18.43 -1.21
C TYR A 92 -0.07 -18.38 -2.67
N ASN A 93 -1.03 -18.41 -3.60
CA ASN A 93 -0.73 -18.14 -4.99
C ASN A 93 -0.68 -16.63 -5.23
N ALA A 94 0.35 -16.16 -5.92
CA ALA A 94 0.58 -14.75 -6.16
C ALA A 94 1.36 -14.52 -7.47
N SER A 95 1.54 -13.25 -7.83
CA SER A 95 2.35 -12.83 -8.97
C SER A 95 3.30 -11.71 -8.57
N LEU A 96 4.61 -11.93 -8.74
CA LEU A 96 5.61 -10.87 -8.67
C LEU A 96 5.60 -10.07 -9.97
N HIS A 97 5.59 -8.76 -9.86
CA HIS A 97 5.71 -7.80 -10.97
C HIS A 97 6.44 -6.54 -10.50
N ASN A 98 6.52 -5.54 -11.37
CA ASN A 98 6.92 -4.20 -10.99
C ASN A 98 5.83 -3.21 -11.40
N TRP A 99 5.37 -2.39 -10.46
CA TRP A 99 4.26 -1.46 -10.66
C TRP A 99 4.67 -0.15 -11.38
N GLY A 100 5.87 -0.13 -11.98
CA GLY A 100 6.45 1.03 -12.68
C GLY A 100 7.36 1.88 -11.80
N TYR A 101 7.36 1.62 -10.49
CA TYR A 101 8.13 2.37 -9.50
C TYR A 101 9.00 1.49 -8.60
N GLY A 102 8.61 0.23 -8.39
CA GLY A 102 9.36 -0.72 -7.57
C GLY A 102 8.77 -2.13 -7.63
N PRO A 103 9.44 -3.13 -7.04
CA PRO A 103 8.89 -4.48 -6.94
C PRO A 103 7.52 -4.49 -6.26
N ALA A 104 6.63 -5.36 -6.72
CA ALA A 104 5.31 -5.58 -6.15
C ALA A 104 4.88 -7.04 -6.30
N VAL A 105 3.99 -7.49 -5.41
CA VAL A 105 3.27 -8.75 -5.55
C VAL A 105 1.78 -8.49 -5.42
N THR A 106 1.01 -9.21 -6.22
CA THR A 106 -0.46 -9.27 -6.09
C THR A 106 -0.84 -10.73 -5.82
N LEU A 107 -1.66 -10.96 -4.79
CA LEU A 107 -2.16 -12.31 -4.47
C LEU A 107 -3.35 -12.63 -5.38
N TYR A 108 -3.47 -13.90 -5.77
CA TYR A 108 -4.61 -14.34 -6.57
C TYR A 108 -5.84 -14.58 -5.70
N HIS A 109 -6.99 -14.13 -6.18
CA HIS A 109 -8.27 -14.30 -5.52
C HIS A 109 -9.42 -14.32 -6.54
N PRO A 110 -10.59 -14.91 -6.21
CA PRO A 110 -11.78 -14.82 -7.05
C PRO A 110 -12.26 -13.38 -7.23
N LYS A 111 -13.06 -13.16 -8.26
CA LYS A 111 -13.62 -11.85 -8.54
C LYS A 111 -14.48 -11.33 -7.39
N ASP A 112 -14.16 -10.12 -6.93
CA ASP A 112 -14.85 -9.40 -5.85
C ASP A 112 -14.94 -10.16 -4.50
N ASP A 113 -14.10 -11.19 -4.30
CA ASP A 113 -14.02 -11.95 -3.05
C ASP A 113 -12.58 -12.03 -2.57
N PHE A 114 -12.30 -11.29 -1.50
CA PHE A 114 -10.99 -11.22 -0.85
C PHE A 114 -10.93 -12.07 0.42
N SER A 115 -12.02 -12.75 0.79
CA SER A 115 -12.18 -13.39 2.11
C SER A 115 -11.23 -14.57 2.37
N GLN A 116 -10.63 -15.13 1.31
CA GLN A 116 -9.68 -16.24 1.39
C GLN A 116 -8.21 -15.78 1.48
N LEU A 117 -7.96 -14.48 1.35
CA LEU A 117 -6.62 -13.92 1.43
C LEU A 117 -6.11 -13.87 2.88
N PRO A 118 -4.77 -13.82 3.08
CA PRO A 118 -4.20 -13.61 4.41
C PRO A 118 -4.77 -12.33 5.01
N HIS A 119 -5.19 -12.36 6.26
CA HIS A 119 -5.88 -11.23 6.87
C HIS A 119 -5.39 -10.97 8.28
N PHE A 120 -5.69 -9.79 8.79
CA PHE A 120 -5.59 -9.54 10.22
C PHE A 120 -6.85 -8.85 10.71
N THR A 121 -7.09 -8.98 12.01
CA THR A 121 -8.18 -8.32 12.70
C THR A 121 -7.61 -7.32 13.69
N PHE A 122 -8.26 -6.18 13.85
CA PHE A 122 -7.93 -5.20 14.89
C PHE A 122 -9.22 -4.55 15.42
N GLU A 123 -9.20 -4.14 16.68
CA GLU A 123 -10.34 -3.45 17.29
C GLU A 123 -10.39 -2.00 16.81
N GLU A 124 -11.54 -1.50 16.36
CA GLU A 124 -11.76 -0.10 16.00
C GLU A 124 -12.15 0.74 17.23
N GLU A 125 -12.15 2.07 17.09
CA GLU A 125 -12.54 3.01 18.17
C GLU A 125 -13.97 2.78 18.70
N SER A 126 -14.82 2.13 17.91
CA SER A 126 -16.17 1.72 18.30
C SER A 126 -16.22 0.52 19.25
N GLY A 127 -15.09 -0.16 19.48
CA GLY A 127 -14.99 -1.43 20.19
C GLY A 127 -15.36 -2.65 19.34
N MET A 128 -15.67 -2.47 18.05
CA MET A 128 -15.93 -3.55 17.11
C MET A 128 -14.64 -3.99 16.42
N ASN A 129 -14.51 -5.29 16.17
CA ASN A 129 -13.40 -5.82 15.40
C ASN A 129 -13.60 -5.57 13.90
N GLU A 130 -12.57 -5.04 13.24
CA GLU A 130 -12.46 -4.91 11.80
C GLU A 130 -11.49 -5.97 11.26
N THR A 131 -11.90 -6.72 10.22
CA THR A 131 -11.04 -7.68 9.53
C THR A 131 -10.70 -7.17 8.13
N VAL A 132 -9.41 -7.19 7.79
CA VAL A 132 -8.89 -6.70 6.50
C VAL A 132 -7.94 -7.70 5.86
N TYR A 133 -7.99 -7.81 4.54
CA TYR A 133 -7.39 -8.87 3.73
C TYR A 133 -6.26 -8.34 2.86
N LEU A 134 -5.08 -8.97 2.91
CA LEU A 134 -3.89 -8.61 2.15
C LEU A 134 -4.11 -8.92 0.66
N THR A 135 -4.28 -7.88 -0.15
CA THR A 135 -4.42 -8.01 -1.60
C THR A 135 -3.06 -8.06 -2.31
N GLY A 136 -2.05 -7.45 -1.72
CA GLY A 136 -0.70 -7.44 -2.27
C GLY A 136 0.24 -6.53 -1.50
N TRP A 137 1.44 -6.40 -2.03
CA TRP A 137 2.43 -5.48 -1.51
C TRP A 137 3.22 -4.79 -2.62
N HIS A 138 3.82 -3.65 -2.29
CA HIS A 138 4.73 -2.95 -3.18
C HIS A 138 5.81 -2.20 -2.40
N VAL A 139 6.92 -1.89 -3.08
CA VAL A 139 8.05 -1.16 -2.50
C VAL A 139 8.12 0.27 -3.03
N HIS A 140 8.31 1.21 -2.11
CA HIS A 140 8.71 2.59 -2.34
C HIS A 140 10.21 2.77 -2.09
N ALA A 141 10.88 3.61 -2.90
CA ALA A 141 12.29 3.98 -2.71
C ALA A 141 12.48 5.49 -2.95
N PRO A 142 12.95 6.29 -1.96
CA PRO A 142 13.23 5.91 -0.57
C PRO A 142 11.97 5.53 0.23
N ALA A 143 12.11 5.26 1.53
CA ALA A 143 10.96 5.08 2.40
C ALA A 143 10.01 6.28 2.37
N ASP A 144 8.71 6.05 2.52
CA ASP A 144 7.67 7.08 2.54
C ASP A 144 7.64 7.78 3.92
N HIS A 145 7.69 7.00 5.00
CA HIS A 145 7.74 7.52 6.37
C HIS A 145 9.18 7.77 6.83
N SER A 146 9.39 8.85 7.57
CA SER A 146 10.54 9.02 8.45
C SER A 146 10.19 8.73 9.91
N VAL A 147 11.20 8.34 10.70
CA VAL A 147 11.09 8.24 12.16
C VAL A 147 12.16 9.13 12.78
N ALA A 148 11.73 10.10 13.59
CA ALA A 148 12.61 11.10 14.20
C ALA A 148 13.51 11.82 13.16
N GLY A 149 12.99 12.05 11.96
CA GLY A 149 13.69 12.69 10.84
C GLY A 149 14.62 11.77 10.05
N ASP A 150 14.78 10.51 10.45
CA ASP A 150 15.57 9.52 9.71
C ASP A 150 14.70 8.73 8.73
N ARG A 151 15.17 8.61 7.49
CA ARG A 151 14.43 7.99 6.37
C ARG A 151 15.22 6.82 5.80
N SER A 152 14.62 5.64 5.90
CA SER A 152 15.20 4.39 5.42
C SER A 152 15.33 4.35 3.89
N LYS A 153 16.18 3.45 3.39
CA LYS A 153 16.47 3.33 1.95
C LYS A 153 15.27 2.90 1.10
N ALA A 154 14.33 2.16 1.67
CA ALA A 154 13.08 1.78 1.01
C ALA A 154 11.99 1.52 2.06
N GLU A 155 10.75 1.38 1.62
CA GLU A 155 9.62 0.98 2.46
C GLU A 155 8.72 0.01 1.71
N LEU A 156 8.31 -1.05 2.38
CA LEU A 156 7.40 -2.06 1.87
C LEU A 156 6.01 -1.77 2.44
N HIS A 157 5.01 -1.69 1.57
CA HIS A 157 3.60 -1.55 1.96
C HIS A 157 2.87 -2.84 1.68
N PHE A 158 2.33 -3.46 2.73
CA PHE A 158 1.32 -4.51 2.62
C PHE A 158 -0.04 -3.82 2.61
N VAL A 159 -0.78 -3.96 1.51
CA VAL A 159 -2.06 -3.29 1.30
C VAL A 159 -3.20 -4.23 1.64
N HIS A 160 -4.08 -3.78 2.53
CA HIS A 160 -5.24 -4.54 2.97
C HIS A 160 -6.55 -3.87 2.60
N VAL A 161 -7.50 -4.69 2.18
CA VAL A 161 -8.83 -4.30 1.74
C VAL A 161 -9.91 -4.93 2.62
N THR A 162 -11.12 -4.38 2.60
CA THR A 162 -12.30 -5.07 3.14
C THR A 162 -12.60 -6.34 2.33
N SER A 163 -13.52 -7.18 2.79
CA SER A 163 -13.96 -8.38 2.04
C SER A 163 -14.49 -8.06 0.63
N THR A 164 -14.93 -6.82 0.40
CA THR A 164 -15.45 -6.32 -0.89
C THR A 164 -14.39 -5.56 -1.71
N GLY A 165 -13.11 -5.58 -1.31
CA GLY A 165 -12.02 -4.97 -2.08
C GLY A 165 -11.78 -3.48 -1.84
N LYS A 166 -12.44 -2.84 -0.86
CA LYS A 166 -12.20 -1.43 -0.55
C LYS A 166 -10.90 -1.28 0.25
N PRO A 167 -9.92 -0.45 -0.17
CA PRO A 167 -8.72 -0.16 0.63
C PRO A 167 -9.07 0.31 2.04
N ARG A 168 -8.41 -0.28 3.04
CA ARG A 168 -8.80 -0.07 4.44
C ARG A 168 -7.65 0.06 5.43
N ALA A 169 -6.58 -0.71 5.22
CA ALA A 169 -5.41 -0.64 6.08
C ALA A 169 -4.12 -0.87 5.27
N VAL A 170 -3.01 -0.36 5.78
CA VAL A 170 -1.68 -0.62 5.24
C VAL A 170 -0.72 -0.93 6.38
N ILE A 171 0.07 -1.99 6.22
CA ILE A 171 1.21 -2.27 7.09
C ILE A 171 2.48 -1.82 6.38
N ALA A 172 3.25 -0.96 7.03
CA ALA A 172 4.49 -0.42 6.49
C ALA A 172 5.71 -1.00 7.21
N PHE A 173 6.68 -1.44 6.41
CA PHE A 173 7.98 -1.94 6.89
C PHE A 173 9.06 -1.05 6.29
N ARG A 174 9.77 -0.30 7.13
CA ARG A 174 10.95 0.44 6.69
C ARG A 174 12.09 -0.54 6.42
N ILE A 175 12.83 -0.36 5.34
CA ILE A 175 13.86 -1.28 4.85
C ILE A 175 15.21 -0.58 4.78
N ASP A 176 16.22 -1.16 5.43
CA ASP A 176 17.60 -0.69 5.38
C ASP A 176 18.59 -1.85 5.18
N PRO A 177 19.80 -1.57 4.67
CA PRO A 177 20.84 -2.59 4.58
C PRO A 177 21.28 -3.05 5.97
N GLY A 178 21.46 -4.36 6.11
CA GLY A 178 22.02 -5.03 7.27
C GLY A 178 23.04 -6.10 6.87
N ASN A 179 23.46 -6.88 7.86
CA ASN A 179 24.54 -7.86 7.73
C ASN A 179 24.09 -9.23 7.21
N THR A 180 22.79 -9.50 7.17
CA THR A 180 22.20 -10.78 6.78
C THR A 180 21.14 -10.57 5.71
N ASN A 181 21.00 -11.56 4.82
CA ASN A 181 19.91 -11.53 3.86
C ASN A 181 18.56 -11.73 4.57
N SER A 182 17.56 -10.97 4.13
CA SER A 182 16.17 -11.16 4.56
C SER A 182 15.63 -12.47 4.00
N PRO A 183 15.03 -13.35 4.83
CA PRO A 183 14.30 -14.52 4.36
C PRO A 183 13.13 -14.16 3.46
N PHE A 184 12.41 -13.06 3.73
CA PHE A 184 11.30 -12.62 2.88
C PHE A 184 11.77 -12.30 1.46
N PHE A 185 12.81 -11.48 1.29
CA PHE A 185 13.34 -11.16 -0.03
C PHE A 185 14.06 -12.34 -0.69
N SER A 186 14.63 -13.27 0.09
CA SER A 186 15.22 -14.50 -0.45
C SER A 186 14.17 -15.49 -0.97
N HIS A 187 12.93 -15.36 -0.50
CA HIS A 187 11.79 -16.18 -0.93
C HIS A 187 11.21 -15.75 -2.28
N LEU A 188 11.59 -14.56 -2.76
CA LEU A 188 11.10 -14.01 -4.01
C LEU A 188 11.94 -14.50 -5.20
N PRO A 189 11.34 -14.65 -6.40
CA PRO A 189 12.12 -14.75 -7.62
C PRO A 189 12.91 -13.45 -7.87
N PRO A 190 13.87 -13.45 -8.82
CA PRO A 190 14.62 -12.25 -9.18
C PRO A 190 13.70 -11.06 -9.45
N LEU A 191 14.02 -9.92 -8.83
CA LEU A 191 13.21 -8.70 -8.94
C LEU A 191 13.21 -8.15 -10.37
N ILE A 192 12.06 -7.63 -10.79
CA ILE A 192 11.85 -7.07 -12.12
C ILE A 192 12.14 -5.57 -12.09
N ARG A 193 12.83 -5.04 -13.12
CA ARG A 193 13.15 -3.62 -13.22
C ARG A 193 11.90 -2.76 -13.42
N PHE A 194 11.89 -1.55 -12.86
CA PHE A 194 10.78 -0.60 -12.98
C PHE A 194 10.32 -0.27 -14.41
N LYS A 195 11.22 -0.36 -15.39
CA LYS A 195 10.89 -0.13 -16.80
C LYS A 195 10.11 -1.29 -17.44
N ASP A 196 10.15 -2.47 -16.83
CA ASP A 196 9.44 -3.65 -17.28
C ASP A 196 8.18 -3.86 -16.45
N THR A 197 7.11 -3.17 -16.85
CA THR A 197 5.80 -3.23 -16.20
C THR A 197 4.92 -4.34 -16.73
N GLU A 198 5.35 -5.04 -17.79
CA GLU A 198 4.55 -6.06 -18.47
C GLU A 198 4.84 -7.47 -17.94
N THR A 199 6.09 -7.72 -17.54
CA THR A 199 6.50 -9.00 -16.98
C THR A 199 5.81 -9.31 -15.65
N ARG A 200 5.38 -10.57 -15.54
CA ARG A 200 4.78 -11.18 -14.35
C ARG A 200 5.39 -12.55 -14.10
N VAL A 201 5.72 -12.84 -12.85
CA VAL A 201 6.26 -14.14 -12.44
C VAL A 201 5.30 -14.76 -11.43
N PRO A 202 4.56 -15.82 -11.82
CA PRO A 202 3.69 -16.55 -10.91
C PRO A 202 4.48 -17.21 -9.76
N MET A 203 3.85 -17.30 -8.60
CA MET A 203 4.37 -17.94 -7.40
C MET A 203 3.26 -18.78 -6.77
N GLU A 204 3.49 -20.07 -6.54
CA GLU A 204 2.50 -20.98 -5.95
C GLU A 204 2.61 -21.10 -4.43
N ASN A 205 3.75 -20.69 -3.86
CA ASN A 205 4.04 -20.83 -2.43
C ASN A 205 4.49 -19.50 -1.81
N PHE A 206 3.85 -18.37 -2.15
CA PHE A 206 4.21 -17.08 -1.57
C PHE A 206 3.92 -17.06 -0.06
N ASN A 207 4.92 -16.69 0.74
CA ASN A 207 4.84 -16.66 2.19
C ASN A 207 4.96 -15.21 2.74
N PRO A 208 3.84 -14.51 2.99
CA PRO A 208 3.85 -13.16 3.54
C PRO A 208 4.20 -13.09 5.03
N ILE A 209 4.20 -14.21 5.76
CA ILE A 209 4.56 -14.25 7.19
C ILE A 209 6.02 -13.87 7.39
N LEU A 210 6.89 -14.18 6.43
CA LEU A 210 8.33 -13.93 6.55
C LEU A 210 8.62 -12.44 6.84
N ALA A 211 7.97 -11.51 6.15
CA ALA A 211 8.14 -10.07 6.39
C ALA A 211 7.65 -9.65 7.79
N LEU A 212 6.51 -10.20 8.24
CA LEU A 212 5.98 -9.94 9.58
C LEU A 212 6.94 -10.45 10.67
N ALA A 213 7.50 -11.65 10.50
CA ALA A 213 8.45 -12.23 11.44
C ALA A 213 9.71 -11.38 11.58
N GLU A 214 10.22 -10.82 10.48
CA GLU A 214 11.43 -9.96 10.48
C GLU A 214 11.26 -8.66 11.28
N VAL A 215 10.02 -8.17 11.42
CA VAL A 215 9.70 -7.01 12.26
C VAL A 215 9.00 -7.38 13.57
N ASN A 216 9.13 -8.64 13.99
CA ASN A 216 8.56 -9.17 15.23
C ASN A 216 7.03 -9.00 15.31
N PHE A 217 6.33 -9.32 14.23
CA PHE A 217 4.86 -9.36 14.13
C PHE A 217 4.16 -8.09 14.62
N LEU A 218 4.76 -6.92 14.37
CA LEU A 218 4.25 -5.64 14.86
C LEU A 218 3.98 -5.65 16.39
N ASN A 219 4.82 -6.32 17.17
CA ASN A 219 4.75 -6.21 18.64
C ASN A 219 4.95 -4.76 19.11
N GLU A 220 5.72 -3.99 18.34
CA GLU A 220 6.00 -2.57 18.51
C GLU A 220 5.73 -1.83 17.19
N PHE A 221 4.81 -0.87 17.21
CA PHE A 221 4.35 -0.17 16.00
C PHE A 221 3.74 1.19 16.33
N TRP A 222 3.62 2.03 15.31
CA TRP A 222 2.71 3.18 15.31
C TRP A 222 1.45 2.86 14.51
N THR A 223 0.33 3.45 14.90
CA THR A 223 -0.88 3.45 14.06
C THR A 223 -1.43 4.86 13.93
N TYR A 224 -2.08 5.17 12.80
CA TYR A 224 -2.74 6.44 12.59
C TYR A 224 -3.78 6.35 11.47
N LYS A 225 -4.72 7.30 11.43
CA LYS A 225 -5.65 7.50 10.32
C LYS A 225 -4.97 8.32 9.22
N GLY A 226 -4.89 7.74 8.04
CA GLY A 226 -4.15 8.28 6.91
C GLY A 226 -4.89 8.10 5.58
N SER A 227 -4.11 8.17 4.51
CA SER A 227 -4.55 8.07 3.13
C SER A 227 -3.70 7.10 2.32
N LEU A 228 -4.06 6.93 1.05
CA LEU A 228 -3.11 6.45 0.04
C LEU A 228 -1.97 7.46 -0.15
N THR A 229 -0.74 6.99 -0.40
CA THR A 229 0.44 7.84 -0.67
C THR A 229 0.59 8.21 -2.16
N SER A 230 -0.44 7.94 -2.95
CA SER A 230 -0.54 8.23 -4.37
C SER A 230 -1.94 8.75 -4.70
N PRO A 231 -2.15 9.43 -5.85
CA PRO A 231 -3.49 9.84 -6.27
C PRO A 231 -4.51 8.67 -6.33
N PRO A 232 -5.80 8.90 -6.01
CA PRO A 232 -6.44 10.16 -5.66
C PRO A 232 -6.26 10.57 -4.19
N CYS A 233 -5.29 9.96 -3.48
CA CYS A 233 -4.98 10.25 -2.08
C CYS A 233 -6.17 10.07 -1.12
N SER A 234 -7.03 9.08 -1.42
CA SER A 234 -8.20 8.75 -0.62
C SER A 234 -7.84 8.51 0.84
N GLU A 235 -8.52 9.20 1.74
CA GLU A 235 -8.39 9.06 3.20
C GLU A 235 -9.20 7.86 3.73
N GLY A 236 -9.09 7.59 5.03
CA GLY A 236 -9.77 6.48 5.70
C GLY A 236 -8.96 5.18 5.74
N ILE A 237 -7.67 5.26 5.40
CA ILE A 237 -6.73 4.15 5.50
C ILE A 237 -6.11 4.15 6.89
N ARG A 238 -6.22 3.05 7.64
CA ARG A 238 -5.47 2.92 8.90
C ARG A 238 -4.07 2.37 8.62
N TRP A 239 -3.07 3.14 8.99
CA TRP A 239 -1.68 2.72 8.86
C TRP A 239 -1.20 1.98 10.11
N PHE A 240 -0.35 0.98 9.90
CA PHE A 240 0.37 0.23 10.92
C PHE A 240 1.85 0.22 10.53
N VAL A 241 2.64 1.12 11.12
CA VAL A 241 4.05 1.27 10.77
C VAL A 241 4.90 0.54 11.79
N ALA A 242 5.62 -0.50 11.36
CA ALA A 242 6.46 -1.31 12.24
C ALA A 242 7.58 -0.46 12.85
N ARG A 243 7.81 -0.61 14.17
CA ARG A 243 8.94 0.05 14.83
C ARG A 243 10.27 -0.53 14.36
N ASN A 244 10.31 -1.86 14.25
CA ASN A 244 11.48 -2.60 13.79
C ASN A 244 11.68 -2.39 12.29
N VAL A 245 12.92 -2.15 11.92
CA VAL A 245 13.34 -2.03 10.51
C VAL A 245 13.55 -3.44 9.96
N LEU A 246 13.02 -3.70 8.77
CA LEU A 246 13.29 -4.92 8.02
C LEU A 246 14.67 -4.78 7.39
N PHE A 247 15.67 -5.44 7.99
CA PHE A 247 17.04 -5.41 7.47
C PHE A 247 17.22 -6.43 6.34
N VAL A 248 17.78 -5.98 5.23
CA VAL A 248 18.11 -6.82 4.07
C VAL A 248 19.62 -6.85 3.85
N GLY A 249 20.16 -7.91 3.25
CA GLY A 249 21.59 -7.97 2.96
C GLY A 249 22.00 -6.87 1.99
N VAL A 250 23.25 -6.39 2.05
CA VAL A 250 23.72 -5.29 1.18
C VAL A 250 23.41 -5.52 -0.30
N LYS A 251 23.58 -6.75 -0.80
CA LYS A 251 23.25 -7.11 -2.19
C LYS A 251 21.75 -7.05 -2.47
N GLN A 252 20.91 -7.54 -1.56
CA GLN A 252 19.45 -7.42 -1.69
C GLN A 252 19.01 -5.96 -1.67
N MET A 253 19.62 -5.12 -0.82
CA MET A 253 19.33 -3.68 -0.83
C MET A 253 19.68 -3.06 -2.19
N GLN A 254 20.84 -3.41 -2.75
CA GLN A 254 21.23 -2.95 -4.09
C GLN A 254 20.24 -3.43 -5.16
N GLU A 255 19.77 -4.68 -5.10
CA GLU A 255 18.77 -5.21 -6.03
C GLU A 255 17.41 -4.50 -5.91
N ILE A 256 16.94 -4.24 -4.69
CA ILE A 256 15.71 -3.47 -4.46
C ILE A 256 15.84 -2.08 -5.08
N LEU A 257 16.92 -1.34 -4.75
CA LEU A 257 17.12 0.02 -5.26
C LEU A 257 17.33 0.06 -6.78
N PHE A 258 18.04 -0.91 -7.34
CA PHE A 258 18.32 -0.98 -8.77
C PHE A 258 17.07 -1.29 -9.61
N ASN A 259 16.13 -2.03 -9.05
CA ASN A 259 14.88 -2.39 -9.70
C ASN A 259 13.76 -1.38 -9.42
N SER A 260 14.00 -0.39 -8.55
CA SER A 260 13.08 0.72 -8.27
C SER A 260 13.51 2.02 -8.94
N ILE A 261 12.58 2.98 -8.96
CA ILE A 261 12.82 4.40 -9.25
C ILE A 261 12.24 5.23 -8.09
N TYR A 262 12.54 6.52 -8.05
CA TYR A 262 12.02 7.43 -7.03
C TYR A 262 10.49 7.33 -6.93
N SER A 263 10.01 7.00 -5.74
CA SER A 263 8.58 6.79 -5.49
C SER A 263 8.11 7.22 -4.12
N ALA A 264 8.85 8.08 -3.42
CA ALA A 264 8.42 8.60 -2.13
C ALA A 264 7.59 9.87 -2.30
N ARG A 265 6.39 9.91 -1.71
CA ARG A 265 5.60 11.15 -1.59
C ARG A 265 6.22 12.03 -0.49
N GLN A 266 6.15 13.35 -0.67
CA GLN A 266 6.53 14.26 0.40
C GLN A 266 5.71 13.97 1.68
N GLU A 267 6.35 14.06 2.85
CA GLU A 267 5.64 13.96 4.12
C GLU A 267 4.61 15.08 4.28
N GLN A 268 3.47 14.72 4.85
CA GLN A 268 2.32 15.59 5.06
C GLN A 268 2.34 16.15 6.48
N GLU A 269 1.69 17.30 6.67
CA GLU A 269 1.56 17.89 8.00
C GLU A 269 0.66 17.03 8.90
N VAL A 270 1.10 16.79 10.13
CA VAL A 270 0.29 16.06 11.10
C VAL A 270 -0.87 16.94 11.58
N TRP A 271 -2.07 16.68 11.06
CA TRP A 271 -3.29 17.37 11.47
C TRP A 271 -4.26 16.49 12.27
N LEU A 272 -5.16 15.74 11.61
CA LEU A 272 -6.23 14.95 12.28
C LEU A 272 -5.93 13.45 12.31
N HIS A 273 -4.66 13.06 12.29
CA HIS A 273 -4.21 11.68 12.09
C HIS A 273 -4.47 10.73 13.27
N GLN A 274 -4.75 11.24 14.48
CA GLN A 274 -5.01 10.42 15.66
C GLN A 274 -3.93 9.34 15.90
N ILE A 275 -2.66 9.76 15.94
CA ILE A 275 -1.52 8.86 16.08
C ILE A 275 -1.59 8.11 17.42
N ASN A 276 -1.49 6.78 17.36
CA ASN A 276 -1.56 5.82 18.47
C ASN A 276 -2.86 5.85 19.27
N ILE A 277 -3.91 6.48 18.75
CA ILE A 277 -5.25 6.49 19.34
C ILE A 277 -6.05 5.39 18.67
#